data_AF-C1IJF4-F1
#
_entry.id   AF-C1IJF4-F1
#
_cell.length_a   1.000
_cell.length_b   1.000
_cell.length_c   1.000
_cell.angle_alpha   90.00
_cell.angle_beta   90.00
_cell.angle_gamma   90.00
#
_symmetry.space_group_name_H-M   'P 1'
#
loop_
_entity.id
_entity.type
_entity.pdbx_description
1 polymer ?
#
loop_
_entity_poly.entity_id
_entity_poly.type
_entity_poly.pdbx_seq_one_letter_code
_entity_poly.pdbx_strand_id
1 'polypeptide(L)'
;VWKISDPSQPLLIEAVDQGSAVFNLFYDKDTKLILSYAKGESSVRFYEFDMDPEPKLHLLTTYSAPDAHRSLAFGSKLCCDVGMNEIIHAVRVLNKGLEELMFIVPRKFEGFQEDS
;
A
#
# COMPACT_ATOMS: atom_id res chain seq x y z
N VAL A 1 5.91 -7.82 12.85
CA VAL A 1 6.32 -6.49 13.38
C VAL A 1 7.18 -6.70 14.62
N TRP A 2 8.23 -5.90 14.78
CA TRP A 2 9.20 -6.03 15.88
C TRP A 2 9.33 -4.71 16.63
N LYS A 3 9.55 -4.77 17.95
CA LYS A 3 9.90 -3.61 18.75
C LYS A 3 11.42 -3.48 18.78
N ILE A 4 11.97 -2.36 18.28
CA ILE A 4 13.43 -2.19 18.21
C ILE A 4 14.07 -2.16 19.60
N SER A 5 13.38 -1.59 20.59
CA SER A 5 13.89 -1.52 21.97
C SER A 5 13.89 -2.86 22.70
N ASP A 6 13.14 -3.85 22.22
CA ASP A 6 13.06 -5.20 22.77
C ASP A 6 12.77 -6.19 21.64
N PRO A 7 13.81 -6.62 20.90
CA PRO A 7 13.65 -7.50 19.74
C PRO A 7 13.61 -8.98 20.13
N SER A 8 13.42 -9.31 21.42
CA SER A 8 13.42 -10.69 21.91
C SER A 8 12.27 -11.54 21.32
N GLN A 9 11.13 -10.91 21.06
CA GLN A 9 9.96 -11.53 20.46
C GLN A 9 9.23 -10.56 19.51
N PRO A 10 8.57 -11.08 18.46
CA PRO A 10 7.79 -10.25 17.55
C PRO A 10 6.51 -9.75 18.25
N LEU A 11 6.11 -8.52 17.93
CA LEU A 11 4.83 -7.94 18.35
C LEU A 11 3.66 -8.52 17.56
N LEU A 12 3.90 -8.90 16.31
CA LEU A 12 2.89 -9.45 15.41
C LEU A 12 3.56 -10.37 14.39
N ILE A 13 3.02 -11.58 14.22
CA ILE A 13 3.33 -12.47 13.10
C ILE A 13 2.03 -12.66 12.34
N GLU A 14 2.02 -12.32 11.06
CA GLU A 14 0.86 -12.50 10.18
C GLU A 14 1.25 -13.31 8.95
N ALA A 15 0.39 -14.27 8.59
CA ALA A 15 0.57 -15.07 7.39
C ALA A 15 -0.08 -14.32 6.21
N VAL A 16 0.76 -13.87 5.27
CA VAL A 16 0.33 -13.01 4.17
C VAL A 16 -0.18 -13.81 2.97
N ASP A 17 0.48 -14.91 2.63
CA ASP A 17 -0.01 -15.94 1.70
C ASP A 17 0.76 -17.27 1.87
N GLN A 18 0.44 -18.23 1.02
CA GLN A 18 1.10 -19.55 0.95
C GLN A 18 2.10 -19.65 -0.22
N GLY A 19 2.42 -18.53 -0.87
CA GLY A 19 3.30 -18.48 -2.03
C GLY A 19 4.78 -18.55 -1.64
N SER A 20 5.64 -18.84 -2.62
CA SER A 20 7.10 -18.75 -2.47
C SER A 20 7.67 -17.38 -2.83
N ALA A 21 6.80 -16.42 -3.16
CA ALA A 21 7.18 -15.09 -3.60
C ALA A 21 7.78 -14.29 -2.43
N VAL A 22 8.91 -13.62 -2.69
CA VAL A 22 9.52 -12.71 -1.71
C VAL A 22 8.86 -11.34 -1.82
N PHE A 23 8.14 -10.95 -0.77
CA PHE A 23 7.48 -9.65 -0.68
C PHE A 23 8.46 -8.52 -0.40
N ASN A 24 8.32 -7.44 -1.15
CA ASN A 24 8.80 -6.12 -0.82
C ASN A 24 7.68 -5.37 -0.08
N LEU A 25 8.07 -4.56 0.90
CA LEU A 25 7.16 -3.77 1.72
C LEU A 25 7.47 -2.28 1.55
N PHE A 26 6.44 -1.49 1.30
CA PHE A 26 6.52 -0.04 1.34
C PHE A 26 5.59 0.48 2.44
N TYR A 27 6.13 1.24 3.40
CA TYR A 27 5.35 1.84 4.47
C TYR A 27 5.17 3.33 4.21
N ASP A 28 3.92 3.75 4.08
CA ASP A 28 3.52 5.14 4.00
C ASP A 28 3.09 5.65 5.38
N LYS A 29 3.97 6.44 6.01
CA LYS A 29 3.72 6.99 7.35
C LYS A 29 2.52 7.94 7.41
N ASP A 30 2.18 8.61 6.31
CA ASP A 30 1.15 9.67 6.33
C ASP A 30 -0.25 9.06 6.33
N THR A 31 -0.44 7.93 5.64
CA THR A 31 -1.70 7.18 5.61
C THR A 31 -1.69 5.94 6.50
N LYS A 32 -0.56 5.61 7.12
CA LYS A 32 -0.30 4.37 7.87
C LYS A 32 -0.52 3.09 7.06
N LEU A 33 -0.42 3.19 5.73
CA LEU A 33 -0.57 2.05 4.84
C LEU A 33 0.75 1.30 4.68
N ILE A 34 0.66 -0.03 4.69
CA ILE A 34 1.72 -0.92 4.24
C ILE A 34 1.29 -1.52 2.90
N LEU A 35 2.11 -1.36 1.88
CA LEU A 35 1.92 -1.99 0.59
C LEU A 35 2.85 -3.19 0.48
N SER A 36 2.32 -4.36 0.09
CA SER A 36 3.13 -5.53 -0.25
C SER A 36 3.03 -5.87 -1.72
N TYR A 37 4.18 -6.20 -2.32
CA TYR A 37 4.29 -6.59 -3.72
C TYR A 37 5.51 -7.48 -3.92
N ALA A 38 5.45 -8.40 -4.88
CA ALA A 38 6.58 -9.29 -5.18
C ALA A 38 6.87 -9.33 -6.68
N LYS A 39 8.14 -9.53 -7.05
CA LYS A 39 8.53 -9.69 -8.46
C LYS A 39 7.83 -10.91 -9.06
N GLY A 40 7.22 -10.74 -10.23
CA GLY A 40 6.49 -11.81 -10.92
C GLY A 40 5.01 -11.89 -10.56
N GLU A 41 4.57 -11.14 -9.55
CA GLU A 41 3.15 -10.96 -9.26
C GLU A 41 2.57 -9.81 -10.09
N SER A 42 1.27 -9.82 -10.31
CA SER A 42 0.53 -8.71 -10.93
C SER A 42 -0.35 -7.96 -9.93
N SER A 43 -0.23 -8.27 -8.64
CA SER A 43 -1.04 -7.70 -7.57
C SER A 43 -0.21 -6.92 -6.55
N VAL A 44 -0.81 -5.88 -5.98
CA VAL A 44 -0.27 -5.08 -4.88
C VAL A 44 -1.32 -5.04 -3.79
N ARG A 45 -0.97 -5.50 -2.59
CA ARG A 45 -1.90 -5.58 -1.45
C ARG A 45 -1.68 -4.39 -0.52
N PHE A 46 -2.78 -3.83 -0.04
CA PHE A 46 -2.81 -2.67 0.85
C PHE A 46 -3.27 -3.10 2.22
N TYR A 47 -2.46 -2.80 3.23
CA TYR A 47 -2.76 -3.09 4.62
C TYR A 47 -2.79 -1.82 5.44
N GLU A 48 -3.73 -1.76 6.36
CA GLU A 48 -3.71 -0.81 7.48
C GLU A 48 -3.01 -1.47 8.66
N PHE A 49 -2.07 -0.75 9.27
CA PHE A 49 -1.39 -1.20 10.48
C PHE A 49 -1.90 -0.42 11.69
N ASP A 50 -2.49 -1.14 12.64
CA ASP A 50 -2.96 -0.61 13.92
C ASP A 50 -2.13 -1.18 15.08
N MET A 51 -1.95 -0.39 16.12
CA MET A 51 -1.22 -0.72 17.33
C MET A 51 -2.12 -0.81 18.58
N ASP A 52 -3.36 -0.32 18.52
CA ASP A 52 -4.26 -0.17 19.68
C ASP A 52 -5.58 -0.92 19.43
N PRO A 53 -6.09 -1.77 20.36
CA PRO A 53 -5.51 -2.19 21.64
C PRO A 53 -4.40 -3.24 21.54
N GLU A 54 -4.28 -3.90 20.39
CA GLU A 54 -3.23 -4.89 20.11
C GLU A 54 -2.75 -4.71 18.66
N PRO A 55 -1.46 -4.94 18.35
CA PRO A 55 -0.93 -4.82 17.00
C PRO A 55 -1.68 -5.71 16.00
N LYS A 56 -2.25 -5.12 14.95
CA LYS A 56 -2.99 -5.84 13.91
C LYS A 56 -2.67 -5.30 12.53
N LEU A 57 -2.69 -6.20 11.54
CA LEU A 57 -2.50 -5.86 10.14
C LEU A 57 -3.77 -6.21 9.37
N HIS A 58 -4.50 -5.21 8.91
CA HIS A 58 -5.78 -5.38 8.25
C HIS A 58 -5.61 -5.24 6.74
N LEU A 59 -5.92 -6.28 5.96
CA LEU A 59 -5.98 -6.17 4.50
C LEU A 59 -7.17 -5.26 4.13
N LEU A 60 -6.89 -4.12 3.50
CA LEU A 60 -7.91 -3.19 3.02
C LEU A 60 -8.39 -3.56 1.63
N THR A 61 -7.45 -3.68 0.70
CA THR A 61 -7.76 -3.94 -0.71
C THR A 61 -6.55 -4.51 -1.44
N THR A 62 -6.78 -5.02 -2.64
CA THR A 62 -5.75 -5.51 -3.54
C THR A 62 -5.94 -4.89 -4.90
N TYR A 63 -4.92 -4.15 -5.36
CA TYR A 63 -4.80 -3.78 -6.76
C TYR A 63 -4.33 -5.02 -7.54
N SER A 64 -4.93 -5.26 -8.71
CA SER A 64 -4.55 -6.35 -9.60
C SER A 64 -4.52 -5.87 -11.03
N ALA A 65 -3.59 -6.40 -11.82
CA ALA A 65 -3.46 -6.09 -13.23
C ALA A 65 -3.23 -7.35 -14.07
N PRO A 66 -3.31 -7.24 -15.42
CA PRO A 66 -3.05 -8.37 -16.31
C PRO A 66 -1.58 -8.80 -16.32
N ASP A 67 -0.66 -7.83 -16.29
CA ASP A 67 0.77 -8.08 -16.45
C ASP A 67 1.48 -8.14 -15.09
N ALA A 68 2.39 -9.10 -14.96
CA ALA A 68 3.27 -9.22 -13.82
C ALA A 68 4.31 -8.09 -13.79
N HIS A 69 4.50 -7.46 -12.63
CA HIS A 69 5.55 -6.47 -12.43
C HIS A 69 6.90 -7.12 -12.11
N ARG A 70 7.97 -6.47 -12.57
CA ARG A 70 9.34 -6.77 -12.18
C ARG A 70 9.70 -6.08 -10.86
N SER A 71 9.22 -4.85 -10.68
CA SER A 71 9.43 -4.03 -9.49
C SER A 71 8.43 -2.87 -9.48
N LEU A 72 8.27 -2.25 -8.32
CA LEU A 72 7.62 -0.96 -8.14
C LEU A 72 8.62 0.01 -7.51
N ALA A 73 8.57 1.27 -7.93
CA ALA A 73 9.29 2.38 -7.32
C ALA A 73 8.25 3.41 -6.84
N PHE A 74 8.30 3.79 -5.57
CA PHE A 74 7.36 4.74 -4.99
C PHE A 74 7.94 6.16 -5.03
N GLY A 75 7.16 7.10 -5.53
CA GLY A 75 7.49 8.52 -5.53
C GLY A 75 7.44 9.12 -4.13
N SER A 76 8.05 10.29 -3.99
CA SER A 76 7.83 11.11 -2.79
C SER A 76 6.40 11.64 -2.78
N LYS A 77 5.91 12.12 -1.63
CA LYS A 77 4.60 12.74 -1.53
C LYS A 77 4.40 13.97 -2.42
N LEU A 78 5.50 14.61 -2.82
CA LEU A 78 5.48 15.73 -3.77
C LEU A 78 5.10 15.30 -5.20
N CYS A 79 5.16 13.99 -5.50
CA CYS A 79 4.75 13.44 -6.78
C CYS A 79 3.25 13.16 -6.86
N CYS A 80 2.52 13.22 -5.73
CA CYS A 80 1.10 12.95 -5.70
C CYS A 80 0.27 14.16 -6.17
N ASP A 81 -0.73 13.94 -7.01
CA ASP A 81 -1.76 14.92 -7.36
C ASP A 81 -2.79 15.05 -6.23
N VAL A 82 -2.60 16.08 -5.41
CA VAL A 82 -3.50 16.43 -4.31
C VAL A 82 -4.91 16.80 -4.80
N GLY A 83 -5.04 17.35 -6.01
CA GLY A 83 -6.34 17.69 -6.60
C GLY A 83 -7.23 16.48 -6.83
N MET A 84 -6.61 15.33 -7.13
CA MET A 84 -7.26 14.04 -7.31
C MET A 84 -7.37 13.22 -6.02
N ASN A 85 -6.86 13.72 -4.88
CA ASN A 85 -6.65 12.95 -3.65
C ASN A 85 -5.78 11.71 -3.85
N GLU A 86 -4.74 11.83 -4.67
CA GLU A 86 -3.72 10.81 -4.76
C GLU A 86 -2.93 10.75 -3.45
N ILE A 87 -2.83 9.56 -2.88
CA ILE A 87 -2.10 9.32 -1.63
C ILE A 87 -0.74 8.67 -1.88
N ILE A 88 -0.59 7.89 -2.94
CA ILE A 88 0.65 7.21 -3.29
C ILE A 88 0.79 7.23 -4.82
N HIS A 89 1.89 7.81 -5.29
CA HIS A 89 2.33 7.74 -6.67
C HIS A 89 3.44 6.69 -6.81
N ALA A 90 3.35 5.81 -7.79
CA ALA A 90 4.36 4.79 -8.04
C ALA A 90 4.60 4.56 -9.54
N VAL A 91 5.80 4.13 -9.89
CA VAL A 91 6.13 3.64 -11.22
C VAL A 91 6.30 2.12 -11.16
N ARG A 92 5.48 1.42 -11.94
CA ARG A 92 5.53 -0.02 -12.12
C ARG A 92 6.42 -0.39 -13.29
N VAL A 93 7.42 -1.24 -13.03
CA VAL A 93 8.33 -1.77 -14.05
C VAL A 93 7.77 -3.06 -14.61
N LEU A 94 7.53 -3.10 -15.91
CA LEU A 94 7.03 -4.26 -16.65
C LEU A 94 8.13 -4.84 -17.57
N ASN A 95 7.84 -5.98 -18.19
CA ASN A 95 8.72 -6.53 -19.24
C ASN A 95 8.81 -5.60 -20.47
N LYS A 96 7.71 -4.90 -20.77
CA LYS A 96 7.53 -4.12 -22.01
C LYS A 96 7.71 -2.62 -21.83
N GLY A 97 7.98 -2.15 -20.61
CA GLY A 97 8.10 -0.72 -20.33
C GLY A 97 7.80 -0.35 -18.88
N LEU A 98 7.44 0.91 -18.68
CA LEU A 98 7.06 1.49 -17.40
C LEU A 98 5.60 1.97 -17.46
N GLU A 99 4.92 1.93 -16.33
CA GLU A 99 3.56 2.43 -16.15
C GLU A 99 3.47 3.21 -14.84
N GLU A 100 2.76 4.34 -14.86
CA GLU A 100 2.46 5.09 -13.65
C GLU A 100 1.21 4.50 -12.96
N LEU A 101 1.31 4.35 -11.64
CA LEU A 101 0.23 3.93 -10.77
C LEU A 101 -0.09 5.05 -9.79
N MET A 102 -1.33 5.52 -9.84
CA MET A 102 -1.86 6.52 -8.92
C MET A 102 -2.87 5.86 -7.99
N PHE A 103 -2.56 5.81 -6.70
CA PHE A 103 -3.49 5.29 -5.70
C PHE A 103 -4.25 6.45 -5.06
N ILE A 104 -5.56 6.47 -5.29
CA ILE A 104 -6.45 7.58 -4.94
C ILE A 104 -7.47 7.13 -3.91
N VAL A 105 -7.74 7.99 -2.92
CA VAL A 105 -8.86 7.79 -2.00
C VAL A 105 -10.15 8.31 -2.64
N PRO A 106 -11.17 7.46 -2.84
CA PRO A 106 -12.44 7.90 -3.41
C PRO A 106 -13.15 8.84 -2.41
N ARG A 107 -13.50 10.05 -2.84
CA ARG A 107 -14.39 10.93 -2.07
C ARG A 107 -15.85 10.55 -2.32
N LYS A 108 -16.64 10.45 -1.24
CA LYS A 108 -18.08 10.73 -1.36
C LYS A 108 -18.22 12.22 -1.57
N PHE A 109 -18.79 12.62 -2.69
CA PHE A 109 -19.22 14.00 -2.90
C PHE A 109 -20.51 14.19 -2.09
N GLU A 110 -20.41 14.59 -0.83
CA GLU A 110 -21.56 15.17 -0.14
C GLU A 110 -21.70 16.58 -0.69
N GLY A 111 -22.62 16.73 -1.65
CA GLY A 111 -22.97 18.04 -2.18
C GLY A 111 -23.32 18.96 -1.02
N PHE A 112 -22.88 20.22 -1.14
CA PHE A 112 -23.26 21.30 -0.24
C PHE A 112 -24.75 21.18 0.13
N GLN A 113 -25.05 20.84 1.38
CA GLN A 113 -26.34 21.17 1.95
C GLN A 113 -26.25 22.66 2.26
N GLU A 114 -26.78 23.46 1.35
CA GLU A 114 -27.16 24.84 1.64
C GLU A 114 -28.21 24.73 2.75
N ASP A 115 -27.81 24.99 4.01
CA ASP A 115 -28.74 25.11 5.12
C ASP A 115 -29.86 26.07 4.68
N SER A 116 -31.06 25.53 4.47
CA SER A 116 -32.30 26.28 4.21
C SER A 116 -32.99 26.63 5.52
#